data_AF-A0A646KLD8-F1
#
_entry.id   AF-A0A646KLD8-F1
#
_cell.length_a   1.000
_cell.length_b   1.000
_cell.length_c   1.000
_cell.angle_alpha   90.00
_cell.angle_beta   90.00
_cell.angle_gamma   90.00
#
_symmetry.space_group_name_H-M   'P 1'
#
loop_
_entity.id
_entity.type
_entity.pdbx_description
1 polymer ?
#
loop_
_entity_poly.entity_id
_entity_poly.type
_entity_poly.pdbx_seq_one_letter_code
_entity_poly.pdbx_strand_id
1 'polypeptide(L)'
;MTLDELITALRQADPAQVVRNGFASPHSYRGYYSELAFEPAQDVTVGDMLDAAVSALGETYEGYKGGSFTMSGGTDCYLAVYGRIGRAISEDTIMVMLNPPISRAEVLQEAANALDAKVRAIRAADRFEDGWGDTRGPGLMAAITELRRMADETAALEKDTPDTREDGTR
;
A
#
# COMPACT_ATOMS: atom_id res chain seq x y z
N MET A 1 -0.72 12.68 15.75
CA MET A 1 0.05 11.78 16.62
C MET A 1 1.42 12.40 16.80
N THR A 2 2.03 12.17 17.96
CA THR A 2 3.34 12.70 18.32
C THR A 2 4.47 11.88 17.69
N LEU A 3 5.69 12.42 17.70
CA LEU A 3 6.88 11.76 17.16
C LEU A 3 7.20 10.44 17.89
N ASP A 4 7.07 10.40 19.22
CA ASP A 4 7.28 9.16 19.99
C ASP A 4 6.22 8.09 19.69
N GLU A 5 4.96 8.50 19.51
CA GLU A 5 3.88 7.60 19.10
C GLU A 5 4.15 7.02 17.71
N LEU A 6 4.59 7.87 16.77
CA LEU A 6 4.95 7.46 15.42
C LEU A 6 6.12 6.47 15.41
N ILE A 7 7.20 6.77 16.13
CA ILE A 7 8.37 5.88 16.29
C ILE A 7 7.94 4.55 16.91
N THR A 8 7.07 4.58 17.92
CA THR A 8 6.57 3.38 18.59
C THR A 8 5.77 2.51 17.62
N ALA A 9 4.88 3.09 16.83
CA ALA A 9 4.09 2.36 15.83
C ALA A 9 4.98 1.70 14.77
N LEU A 10 5.97 2.43 14.24
CA LEU A 10 6.88 1.90 13.21
C LEU A 10 7.78 0.78 13.72
N ARG A 11 8.23 0.84 14.99
CA ARG A 11 9.02 -0.23 15.62
C ARG A 11 8.29 -1.56 15.76
N GLN A 12 6.96 -1.55 15.71
CA GLN A 12 6.14 -2.76 15.81
C GLN A 12 5.96 -3.45 14.45
N ALA A 13 6.23 -2.76 13.34
CA ALA A 13 6.12 -3.30 11.99
C ALA A 13 7.43 -3.96 11.54
N ASP A 14 7.35 -4.77 10.48
CA ASP A 14 8.53 -5.38 9.86
C ASP A 14 9.37 -4.28 9.16
N PRO A 15 10.61 -4.00 9.60
CA PRO A 15 11.43 -2.95 8.99
C PRO A 15 11.75 -3.22 7.51
N ALA A 16 11.72 -4.49 7.06
CA ALA A 16 11.98 -4.84 5.67
C ALA A 16 10.74 -4.70 4.77
N GLN A 17 9.56 -4.46 5.35
CA GLN A 17 8.33 -4.24 4.59
C GLN A 17 8.47 -2.98 3.74
N VAL A 18 8.27 -3.11 2.43
CA VAL A 18 8.14 -1.97 1.52
C VAL A 18 6.70 -1.50 1.52
N VAL A 19 6.48 -0.21 1.77
CA VAL A 19 5.18 0.44 1.66
C VAL A 19 5.14 1.29 0.40
N ARG A 20 4.06 1.13 -0.38
CA ARG A 20 3.88 1.89 -1.63
C ARG A 20 3.74 3.38 -1.39
N ASN A 21 3.07 3.77 -0.31
CA ASN A 21 2.89 5.16 0.10
C ASN A 21 3.42 5.29 1.52
N GLY A 22 4.59 5.91 1.67
CA GLY A 22 5.22 6.20 2.96
C GLY A 22 5.63 7.66 3.05
N PHE A 23 6.70 7.92 3.80
CA PHE A 23 7.25 9.25 3.96
C PHE A 23 8.75 9.23 4.22
N ALA A 24 9.41 10.36 3.99
CA ALA A 24 10.83 10.58 4.21
C ALA A 24 11.10 12.06 4.51
N SER A 25 12.38 12.46 4.58
CA SER A 25 12.81 13.86 4.56
C SER A 25 12.12 14.75 5.61
N PRO A 26 12.43 14.58 6.90
CA PRO A 26 11.85 15.41 7.95
C PRO A 26 12.17 16.89 7.77
N HIS A 27 11.21 17.76 8.06
CA HIS A 27 11.36 19.21 7.99
C HIS A 27 10.39 19.94 8.93
N SER A 28 10.65 21.22 9.21
CA SER A 28 9.71 22.07 9.96
C SER A 28 8.37 22.20 9.20
N TYR A 29 7.26 21.99 9.91
CA TYR A 29 5.94 22.05 9.30
C TYR A 29 5.52 23.49 8.98
N ARG A 30 5.02 23.72 7.76
CA ARG A 30 4.66 25.07 7.30
C ARG A 30 3.49 25.68 8.06
N GLY A 31 2.56 24.86 8.55
CA GLY A 31 1.41 25.33 9.32
C GLY A 31 1.84 25.89 10.67
N TYR A 32 2.71 25.14 11.37
CA TYR A 32 3.26 25.50 12.66
C TYR A 32 4.73 25.07 12.71
N TYR A 33 5.67 26.02 12.72
CA TYR A 33 7.08 25.69 12.56
C TYR A 33 7.70 24.88 13.70
N SER A 34 7.05 24.89 14.88
CA SER A 34 7.37 24.06 16.03
C SER A 34 6.95 22.59 15.89
N GLU A 35 6.24 22.25 14.81
CA GLU A 35 5.80 20.90 14.49
C GLU A 35 6.63 20.29 13.38
N LEU A 36 6.59 18.96 13.29
CA LEU A 36 7.40 18.18 12.36
C LEU A 36 6.54 17.73 11.18
N ALA A 37 7.09 17.83 9.98
CA ALA A 37 6.51 17.25 8.78
C ALA A 37 7.50 16.33 8.08
N PHE A 38 6.96 15.34 7.39
CA PHE A 38 7.70 14.46 6.50
C PHE A 38 7.15 14.61 5.08
N GLU A 39 8.03 14.55 4.09
CA GLU A 39 7.62 14.53 2.70
C GLU A 39 7.01 13.17 2.33
N PRO A 40 5.89 13.13 1.57
CA PRO A 40 5.40 11.89 1.00
C PRO A 40 6.46 11.21 0.14
N ALA A 41 6.62 9.91 0.31
CA ALA A 41 7.55 9.08 -0.46
C ALA A 41 6.84 7.81 -0.97
N GLN A 42 7.38 7.23 -2.04
CA GLN A 42 6.86 6.00 -2.64
C GLN A 42 7.87 4.87 -2.54
N ASP A 43 7.36 3.65 -2.40
CA ASP A 43 8.15 2.42 -2.38
C ASP A 43 9.33 2.46 -1.39
N VAL A 44 9.06 2.97 -0.19
CA VAL A 44 10.03 3.09 0.91
C VAL A 44 9.86 1.93 1.89
N THR A 45 10.94 1.55 2.58
CA THR A 45 10.81 0.56 3.65
C THR A 45 10.28 1.21 4.93
N VAL A 46 9.62 0.41 5.76
CA VAL A 46 9.26 0.81 7.13
C VAL A 46 10.51 1.21 7.92
N GLY A 47 11.65 0.54 7.68
CA GLY A 47 12.95 0.91 8.23
C GLY A 47 13.36 2.34 7.88
N ASP A 48 13.25 2.73 6.60
CA ASP A 48 13.58 4.09 6.15
C ASP A 48 12.68 5.15 6.80
N MET A 49 11.37 4.84 6.93
CA MET A 49 10.42 5.71 7.63
C MET A 49 10.77 5.87 9.12
N LEU A 50 11.16 4.77 9.76
CA LEU A 50 11.59 4.78 11.16
C LEU A 50 12.88 5.57 11.34
N ASP A 51 13.86 5.39 10.46
CA ASP A 51 15.12 6.13 10.49
C ASP A 51 14.88 7.63 10.28
N ALA A 52 13.99 8.01 9.37
CA ALA A 52 13.57 9.40 9.19
C ALA A 52 12.96 9.97 10.48
N ALA A 53 12.04 9.24 11.13
CA ALA A 53 11.41 9.68 12.37
C ALA A 53 12.42 9.79 13.54
N VAL A 54 13.28 8.78 13.71
CA VAL A 54 14.31 8.79 14.75
C VAL A 54 15.34 9.89 14.52
N SER A 55 15.74 10.14 13.27
CA SER A 55 16.68 11.21 12.94
C SER A 55 16.14 12.61 13.28
N ALA A 56 14.82 12.77 13.30
CA ALA A 56 14.20 14.03 13.66
C ALA A 56 14.13 14.25 15.18
N LEU A 57 14.24 13.21 16.00
CA LEU A 57 14.10 13.32 17.44
C LEU A 57 15.30 14.07 18.05
N GLY A 58 15.04 15.24 18.62
CA GLY A 58 16.05 16.14 19.17
C GLY A 58 16.73 17.04 18.13
N GLU A 59 16.38 16.90 16.85
CA GLU A 59 16.96 17.67 15.76
C GLU A 59 16.30 19.05 15.65
N THR A 60 17.06 20.04 15.17
CA THR A 60 16.59 21.43 15.04
C THR A 60 16.41 21.82 13.59
N TYR A 61 15.20 22.25 13.25
CA TYR A 61 14.85 22.68 11.89
C TYR A 61 14.63 24.18 11.82
N GLU A 62 15.04 24.78 10.71
CA GLU A 62 14.76 26.19 10.42
C GLU A 62 13.34 26.37 9.89
N GLY A 63 12.63 27.35 10.45
CA GLY A 63 11.30 27.73 9.97
C GLY A 63 11.39 28.51 8.66
N TYR A 64 10.38 28.37 7.78
CA TYR A 64 10.36 29.03 6.48
C TYR A 64 10.41 30.58 6.56
N LYS A 65 9.91 31.16 7.66
CA LYS A 65 10.00 32.62 7.93
C LYS A 65 11.11 32.98 8.94
N GLY A 66 12.06 32.07 9.15
CA GLY A 66 13.08 32.16 10.18
C GLY A 66 12.65 31.53 11.51
N GLY A 67 13.61 31.46 12.43
CA GLY A 67 13.49 30.74 13.70
C GLY A 67 14.04 29.33 13.63
N SER A 68 14.37 28.76 14.79
CA SER A 68 14.91 27.41 14.95
C SER A 68 14.03 26.64 15.93
N PHE A 69 13.61 25.45 15.53
CA PHE A 69 12.64 24.64 16.26
C PHE A 69 13.18 23.23 16.47
N THR A 70 13.42 22.87 17.73
CA THR A 70 13.89 21.54 18.11
C THR A 70 12.71 20.60 18.28
N MET A 71 12.73 19.47 17.58
CA MET A 71 11.66 18.49 17.65
C MET A 71 11.89 17.57 18.84
N SER A 72 10.84 17.35 19.63
CA SER A 72 10.85 16.48 20.79
C SER A 72 9.95 15.28 20.54
N GLY A 73 9.97 14.30 21.45
CA GLY A 73 9.06 13.15 21.37
C GLY A 73 7.59 13.56 21.35
N GLY A 74 7.23 14.67 22.00
CA GLY A 74 5.86 15.21 22.02
C GLY A 74 5.49 16.09 20.83
N THR A 75 6.36 16.23 19.84
CA THR A 75 6.09 17.06 18.65
C THR A 75 5.08 16.36 17.72
N ASP A 76 4.03 17.07 17.34
CA ASP A 76 3.04 16.56 16.38
C ASP A 76 3.62 16.40 14.97
N CYS A 77 3.22 15.31 14.30
CA CYS A 77 3.74 14.91 13.01
C CYS A 77 2.72 15.10 11.88
N TYR A 78 3.20 15.59 10.73
CA TYR A 78 2.42 15.91 9.55
C TYR A 78 3.01 15.28 8.29
N LEU A 79 2.18 15.02 7.29
CA LEU A 79 2.58 14.64 5.95
C LEU A 79 2.39 15.85 5.03
N ALA A 80 3.49 16.43 4.57
CA ALA A 80 3.49 17.63 3.75
C ALA A 80 4.73 17.70 2.87
N VAL A 81 4.61 18.27 1.67
CA VAL A 81 5.78 18.65 0.87
C VAL A 81 6.41 19.90 1.49
N TYR A 82 7.74 20.03 1.45
CA TYR A 82 8.44 21.18 1.99
C TYR A 82 7.85 22.51 1.51
N GLY A 83 7.67 23.43 2.46
CA GLY A 83 7.08 24.74 2.20
C GLY A 83 5.57 24.75 1.98
N ARG A 84 4.87 23.61 2.05
CA ARG A 84 3.40 23.50 1.95
C ARG A 84 2.76 23.04 3.26
N ILE A 85 1.48 23.37 3.41
CA ILE A 85 0.62 22.81 4.46
C ILE A 85 0.17 21.42 3.99
N GLY A 86 -0.04 20.50 4.93
CA GLY A 86 -0.40 19.11 4.65
C GLY A 86 -1.41 18.59 5.66
N ARG A 87 -1.44 17.26 5.83
CA ARG A 87 -2.34 16.60 6.77
C ARG A 87 -1.60 16.12 8.00
N ALA A 88 -2.26 16.13 9.15
CA ALA A 88 -1.72 15.47 10.34
C ALA A 88 -1.58 13.97 10.09
N ILE A 89 -0.51 13.38 10.62
CA ILE A 89 -0.36 11.92 10.66
C ILE A 89 -1.18 11.42 11.86
N SER A 90 -2.16 10.59 11.57
CA SER A 90 -3.00 9.88 12.53
C SER A 90 -2.63 8.40 12.59
N GLU A 91 -3.13 7.70 13.62
CA GLU A 91 -3.04 6.24 13.71
C GLU A 91 -3.59 5.56 12.45
N ASP A 92 -4.77 5.99 11.98
CA ASP A 92 -5.36 5.50 10.71
C ASP A 92 -4.44 5.70 9.50
N THR A 93 -3.70 6.83 9.47
CA THR A 93 -2.75 7.10 8.39
C THR A 93 -1.67 6.03 8.36
N ILE A 94 -1.09 5.71 9.53
CA ILE A 94 -0.06 4.68 9.65
C ILE A 94 -0.62 3.29 9.39
N MET A 95 -1.81 2.97 9.91
CA MET A 95 -2.47 1.70 9.63
C MET A 95 -2.68 1.46 8.13
N VAL A 96 -3.13 2.48 7.39
CA VAL A 96 -3.31 2.38 5.93
C VAL A 96 -1.99 2.28 5.18
N MET A 97 -0.93 2.95 5.64
CA MET A 97 0.41 2.83 5.02
C MET A 97 0.98 1.42 5.19
N LEU A 98 0.88 0.86 6.40
CA LEU A 98 1.39 -0.46 6.75
C LEU A 98 0.50 -1.60 6.24
N ASN A 99 -0.79 -1.38 6.13
CA ASN A 99 -1.76 -2.38 5.67
C ASN A 99 -2.64 -1.76 4.57
N PRO A 100 -2.06 -1.51 3.38
CA PRO A 100 -2.85 -0.92 2.29
C PRO A 100 -4.02 -1.85 1.97
N PRO A 101 -5.24 -1.32 1.80
CA PRO A 101 -6.36 -2.13 1.35
C PRO A 101 -5.99 -2.76 0.01
N ILE A 102 -6.06 -4.09 -0.06
CA ILE A 102 -5.78 -4.85 -1.28
C ILE A 102 -6.68 -4.30 -2.37
N SER A 103 -6.10 -3.84 -3.47
CA SER A 103 -6.91 -3.33 -4.58
C SER A 103 -7.75 -4.45 -5.16
N ARG A 104 -8.93 -4.13 -5.71
CA ARG A 104 -9.77 -5.13 -6.39
C ARG A 104 -8.98 -5.91 -7.45
N ALA A 105 -8.07 -5.24 -8.16
CA ALA A 105 -7.22 -5.86 -9.16
C ALA A 105 -6.26 -6.89 -8.55
N GLU A 106 -5.62 -6.58 -7.42
CA GLU A 106 -4.74 -7.53 -6.71
C GLU A 106 -5.53 -8.72 -6.16
N VAL A 107 -6.72 -8.51 -5.60
CA VAL A 107 -7.62 -9.61 -5.17
C VAL A 107 -7.96 -10.51 -6.35
N LEU A 108 -8.31 -9.93 -7.51
CA LEU A 108 -8.63 -10.68 -8.73
C LEU A 108 -7.42 -11.43 -9.28
N GLN A 109 -6.23 -10.83 -9.25
CA GLN A 109 -5.00 -11.46 -9.71
C GLN A 109 -4.62 -12.65 -8.82
N GLU A 110 -4.75 -12.50 -7.50
CA GLU A 110 -4.46 -13.58 -6.55
C GLU A 110 -5.48 -14.73 -6.69
N ALA A 111 -6.77 -14.39 -6.88
CA ALA A 111 -7.81 -15.37 -7.17
C ALA A 111 -7.55 -16.14 -8.48
N ALA A 112 -7.12 -15.44 -9.54
CA ALA A 112 -6.74 -16.06 -10.82
C ALA A 112 -5.56 -17.01 -10.66
N ASN A 113 -4.51 -16.60 -9.93
CA ASN A 113 -3.34 -17.43 -9.66
C ASN A 113 -3.70 -18.70 -8.87
N ALA A 114 -4.56 -18.57 -7.86
CA ALA A 114 -5.05 -19.70 -7.08
C ALA A 114 -5.89 -20.67 -7.93
N LEU A 115 -6.69 -20.15 -8.85
CA LEU A 115 -7.46 -20.98 -9.79
C LEU A 115 -6.55 -21.75 -10.74
N ASP A 116 -5.55 -21.09 -11.32
CA ASP A 116 -4.57 -21.73 -12.20
C ASP A 116 -3.78 -22.83 -11.49
N ALA A 117 -3.44 -22.63 -10.21
CA ALA A 117 -2.83 -23.67 -9.39
C ALA A 117 -3.76 -24.90 -9.24
N LYS A 118 -5.05 -24.69 -8.97
CA LYS A 118 -6.04 -25.78 -8.88
C LYS A 118 -6.24 -26.51 -10.21
N VAL A 119 -6.34 -25.77 -11.32
CA VAL A 119 -6.47 -26.37 -12.67
C VAL A 119 -5.24 -27.21 -13.00
N ARG A 120 -4.03 -26.73 -12.66
CA ARG A 120 -2.80 -27.52 -12.84
C ARG A 120 -2.79 -28.78 -11.98
N ALA A 121 -3.23 -28.70 -10.73
CA ALA A 121 -3.33 -29.87 -9.85
C ALA A 121 -4.31 -30.92 -10.40
N ILE A 122 -5.48 -30.49 -10.90
CA ILE A 122 -6.45 -31.39 -11.54
C ILE A 122 -5.85 -32.06 -12.78
N ARG A 123 -5.20 -31.29 -13.67
CA ARG A 123 -4.55 -31.85 -14.87
C ARG A 123 -3.36 -32.77 -14.55
N ALA A 124 -2.73 -32.60 -13.39
CA ALA A 124 -1.66 -33.49 -12.94
C ALA A 124 -2.25 -34.81 -12.39
N ALA A 125 -3.38 -34.74 -11.68
CA ALA A 125 -4.13 -35.91 -11.22
C ALA A 125 -4.74 -36.71 -12.38
N ASP A 126 -5.29 -36.03 -13.39
CA ASP A 126 -5.87 -36.65 -14.60
C ASP A 126 -4.82 -37.44 -15.39
N ARG A 127 -3.56 -36.97 -15.43
CA ARG A 127 -2.43 -37.71 -16.03
C ARG A 127 -1.95 -38.93 -15.21
N PHE A 128 -2.41 -39.08 -13.97
CA PHE A 128 -2.14 -40.26 -13.14
C PHE A 128 -3.24 -41.32 -13.28
N GLU A 129 -4.41 -40.99 -13.84
CA GLU A 129 -5.56 -41.88 -14.00
C GLU A 129 -5.64 -42.57 -15.38
N ASP A 130 -4.68 -42.37 -16.27
CA ASP A 130 -4.55 -43.13 -17.54
C ASP A 130 -4.30 -44.66 -17.35
N GLY A 131 -4.36 -45.16 -16.11
CA GLY A 131 -4.26 -46.57 -15.75
C GLY A 131 -5.57 -47.25 -15.32
N TRP A 132 -6.66 -46.52 -15.03
CA TRP A 132 -7.94 -47.10 -14.60
C TRP A 132 -9.14 -46.38 -15.26
N GLY A 133 -10.08 -47.17 -15.78
CA GLY A 133 -11.05 -46.77 -16.80
C GLY A 133 -12.06 -45.67 -16.43
N ASP A 134 -12.33 -44.84 -17.43
CA ASP A 134 -13.59 -44.16 -17.76
C ASP A 134 -14.43 -43.59 -16.61
N THR A 135 -13.99 -42.45 -16.06
CA THR A 135 -14.84 -41.57 -15.23
C THR A 135 -14.68 -40.11 -15.64
N ARG A 136 -14.72 -39.80 -16.94
CA ARG A 136 -14.88 -38.41 -17.40
C ARG A 136 -16.31 -37.95 -17.18
N GLY A 137 -16.62 -37.52 -15.96
CA GLY A 137 -17.90 -36.88 -15.65
C GLY A 137 -18.02 -35.52 -16.37
N PRO A 138 -19.14 -35.23 -17.07
CA PRO A 138 -19.37 -33.97 -17.79
C PRO A 138 -19.27 -32.69 -16.93
N GLY A 139 -19.18 -32.82 -15.60
CA GLY A 139 -19.09 -31.70 -14.66
C GLY A 139 -17.76 -30.92 -14.70
N LEU A 140 -16.62 -31.57 -14.94
CA LEU A 140 -15.32 -30.89 -14.88
C LEU A 140 -15.10 -29.93 -16.05
N MET A 141 -15.43 -30.38 -17.27
CA MET A 141 -15.33 -29.52 -18.46
C MET A 141 -16.37 -28.40 -18.43
N ALA A 142 -17.55 -28.63 -17.86
CA ALA A 142 -18.55 -27.59 -17.64
C ALA A 142 -18.05 -26.54 -16.63
N ALA A 143 -17.45 -26.96 -15.51
CA ALA A 143 -16.88 -26.05 -14.52
C ALA A 143 -15.71 -25.23 -15.08
N ILE A 144 -14.80 -25.86 -15.85
CA ILE A 144 -13.69 -25.15 -16.52
C ILE A 144 -14.21 -24.13 -17.54
N THR A 145 -15.28 -24.46 -18.26
CA THR A 145 -15.90 -23.56 -19.26
C THR A 145 -16.54 -22.35 -18.58
N GLU A 146 -17.27 -22.57 -17.50
CA GLU A 146 -17.94 -21.49 -16.76
C GLU A 146 -16.94 -20.53 -16.10
N LEU A 147 -15.85 -21.06 -15.55
CA LEU A 147 -14.79 -20.24 -14.97
C LEU A 147 -14.08 -19.37 -16.02
N ARG A 148 -13.91 -19.88 -17.25
CA ARG A 148 -13.37 -19.07 -18.36
C ARG A 148 -14.32 -17.95 -18.78
N ARG A 149 -15.63 -18.24 -18.85
CA ARG A 149 -16.65 -17.22 -19.13
C ARG A 149 -16.62 -16.08 -18.11
N MET A 150 -16.52 -16.41 -16.83
CA MET A 150 -16.44 -15.40 -15.76
C MET A 150 -15.17 -14.54 -15.86
N ALA A 151 -14.03 -15.13 -16.23
CA ALA A 151 -12.78 -14.40 -16.43
C ALA A 151 -12.85 -13.43 -17.63
N ASP A 152 -13.44 -13.87 -18.75
CA ASP A 152 -13.62 -13.04 -19.94
C ASP A 152 -14.60 -11.88 -19.71
N GLU A 153 -15.68 -12.10 -18.95
CA GLU A 153 -16.63 -11.06 -18.55
C GLU A 153 -16.00 -9.99 -17.65
N THR A 154 -15.11 -10.40 -16.74
CA THR A 154 -14.35 -9.45 -15.91
C THR A 154 -13.38 -8.60 -16.74
N ALA A 155 -12.72 -9.16 -17.76
CA ALA A 155 -11.82 -8.43 -18.64
C ALA A 155 -12.55 -7.46 -19.59
N ALA A 156 -13.82 -7.74 -19.92
CA ALA A 156 -14.66 -6.85 -20.72
C ALA A 156 -15.10 -5.61 -19.92
N LEU A 157 -15.40 -5.77 -18.62
CA LEU A 157 -15.81 -4.67 -17.74
C LEU A 157 -14.68 -3.66 -17.45
N GLU A 158 -13.41 -4.08 -17.51
CA GLU A 158 -12.26 -3.17 -17.41
C GLU A 158 -12.14 -2.22 -18.61
N LYS A 159 -12.64 -2.60 -19.79
CA LYS A 159 -12.59 -1.76 -21.01
C LYS A 159 -13.71 -0.72 -21.08
N ASP A 160 -14.77 -0.89 -20.28
CA ASP A 160 -15.97 -0.05 -20.30
C ASP A 160 -16.06 0.91 -19.11
N THR A 161 -15.02 0.93 -18.25
CA THR A 161 -14.90 1.96 -17.22
C THR A 161 -14.42 3.25 -17.89
N PRO A 162 -15.22 4.32 -17.96
CA PRO A 162 -14.78 5.57 -18.58
C PRO A 162 -13.58 6.11 -17.79
N ASP A 163 -12.51 6.46 -18.49
CA ASP A 163 -11.37 7.17 -17.91
C ASP A 163 -11.87 8.54 -17.44
N THR A 164 -12.29 8.64 -16.18
CA THR A 164 -12.60 9.92 -15.53
C THR A 164 -11.29 10.65 -15.20
N ARG A 165 -10.48 10.91 -16.22
CA ARG A 165 -9.56 12.04 -16.25
C ARG A 165 -10.34 13.18 -16.85
N GLU A 166 -11.18 13.80 -16.02
CA GLU A 166 -11.70 15.11 -16.37
C GLU A 166 -10.53 16.09 -16.50
N ASP A 167 -10.50 16.65 -17.70
CA ASP A 167 -9.58 17.62 -18.24
C ASP A 167 -9.60 18.90 -17.38
N GLY A 168 -8.61 19.03 -16.52
CA GLY A 168 -8.33 20.24 -15.75
C GLY A 168 -7.70 21.31 -16.63
N THR A 169 -8.48 21.88 -17.55
CA THR A 169 -8.15 23.16 -18.19
C THR A 169 -9.29 24.15 -18.02
N ARG A 170 -9.22 24.95 -16.95
CA ARG A 170 -9.59 26.37 -16.94
C ARG A 170 -9.02 27.08 -15.71
#